data_AF-A0AAE1U247-F1
#
_entry.id   AF-A0AAE1U247-F1
#
_cell.length_a   1.000
_cell.length_b   1.000
_cell.length_c   1.000
_cell.angle_alpha   90.00
_cell.angle_beta   90.00
_cell.angle_gamma   90.00
#
_symmetry.space_group_name_H-M   'P 1'
#
loop_
_entity.id
_entity.type
_entity.pdbx_description
1 polymer ?
#
loop_
_entity_poly.entity_id
_entity_poly.type
_entity_poly.pdbx_seq_one_letter_code
_entity_poly.pdbx_strand_id
1 'polypeptide(L)'
;MNPNSDGPLKSHKKLSSVIVLTVSFDESLFYFSSILWDIRYSTCNMTTMKKYKTLPVHIVEDHNDALYHILRAVGSKHLPFSGNLLIHFDSHPDLLIPTDLKASEVFDVPVMLEKLSIENWILVAVYAGQISTIVWIKPQWSNQIEDGSYKFLIGKQKGTDNIRLSSSVLYFVGEMLYCKESELENTKEVNLRVVTLKESLAMTLSQDLQQIIEEHSGYYILDVDLDFFSTMNPFVSMYKQVNMYSRLQQIYCFDYTDTDNEESLRTQVQKRYHQITALKDIFNTVQELQDPEVIGRKVASVCETIGDRKEGGESIMQQGKEKRENKEEKIMAQQETREIITYLEKKVRENLTELIQDLSKVYGVKVDWGLVHDAGCTWDDERHQLPHHVSTQEEMDSLIEKFGHLVTGLPVPPTLVTVARSSLDDYCPPHQVDGLQEAVCQILHKAYSIECKKHYEEENN
;
A
#
# COMPACT_ATOMS: atom_id res chain seq x y z
N MET A 1 39.81 -3.97 10.61
CA MET A 1 39.49 -3.19 11.83
C MET A 1 39.26 -1.75 11.44
N ASN A 2 38.01 -1.40 11.12
CA ASN A 2 37.36 -0.13 11.42
C ASN A 2 35.87 -0.31 11.01
N PRO A 3 34.96 -0.69 11.93
CA PRO A 3 33.53 -0.70 11.66
C PRO A 3 32.93 0.56 12.30
N ASN A 4 32.53 1.55 11.49
CA ASN A 4 31.62 2.62 11.87
C ASN A 4 31.45 3.57 10.67
N SER A 5 30.42 3.32 9.87
CA SER A 5 29.84 4.33 8.98
C SER A 5 28.32 4.16 8.94
N ASP A 6 27.69 4.17 10.12
CA ASP A 6 26.26 4.43 10.23
C ASP A 6 26.08 5.95 10.08
N GLY A 7 25.92 6.39 8.84
CA GLY A 7 25.34 7.69 8.53
C GLY A 7 23.85 7.66 8.89
N PRO A 8 23.27 8.76 9.41
CA PRO A 8 21.83 8.82 9.62
C PRO A 8 21.11 8.67 8.27
N LEU A 9 20.03 7.87 8.23
CA LEU A 9 19.03 7.94 7.17
C LEU A 9 18.74 9.42 6.93
N LYS A 10 18.88 9.87 5.69
CA LYS A 10 18.60 11.24 5.31
C LYS A 10 17.13 11.50 5.65
N SER A 11 16.92 12.43 6.57
CA SER A 11 15.62 13.04 6.82
C SER A 11 14.96 13.37 5.49
N HIS A 12 13.74 12.88 5.25
CA HIS A 12 12.86 13.41 4.21
C HIS A 12 12.47 14.84 4.60
N LYS A 13 13.38 15.78 4.34
CA LYS A 13 13.03 17.19 4.21
C LYS A 13 12.64 17.43 2.78
N LYS A 14 11.35 17.71 2.62
CA LYS A 14 10.78 18.64 1.64
C LYS A 14 11.80 19.75 1.34
N LEU A 15 12.47 19.66 0.20
CA LEU A 15 13.26 20.74 -0.38
C LEU A 15 12.47 21.27 -1.59
N SER A 16 11.53 22.14 -1.24
CA SER A 16 11.03 23.18 -2.11
C SER A 16 12.19 24.07 -2.55
N SER A 17 12.73 23.79 -3.73
CA SER A 17 13.25 24.73 -4.74
C SER A 17 14.25 24.01 -5.63
N VAL A 18 13.92 23.85 -6.91
CA VAL A 18 14.83 23.98 -8.06
C VAL A 18 14.02 23.74 -9.34
N ILE A 19 13.94 24.81 -10.12
CA ILE A 19 13.85 24.87 -11.58
C ILE A 19 12.74 24.03 -12.22
N VAL A 20 11.68 24.74 -12.64
CA VAL A 20 10.79 24.32 -13.73
C VAL A 20 11.66 24.09 -14.97
N LEU A 21 12.20 22.89 -15.11
CA LEU A 21 12.56 22.36 -16.41
C LEU A 21 11.22 22.06 -17.07
N THR A 22 10.84 22.92 -18.02
CA THR A 22 9.79 22.64 -18.97
C THR A 22 10.18 21.39 -19.76
N VAL A 23 9.91 20.22 -19.18
CA VAL A 23 9.65 19.02 -19.95
C VAL A 23 8.42 19.39 -20.77
N SER A 24 8.56 19.35 -22.10
CA SER A 24 7.47 19.54 -23.03
C SER A 24 6.44 18.44 -22.77
N PHE A 25 5.53 18.66 -21.82
CA PHE A 25 4.32 17.90 -21.67
C PHE A 25 3.59 17.99 -23.00
N ASP A 26 3.39 16.86 -23.66
CA ASP A 26 2.39 16.78 -24.72
C ASP A 26 1.02 16.88 -24.04
N GLU A 27 0.60 18.13 -23.77
CA GLU A 27 -0.65 18.51 -23.08
C GLU A 27 -1.91 17.95 -23.77
N SER A 28 -1.78 17.43 -24.99
CA SER A 28 -2.89 16.92 -25.80
C SER A 28 -3.51 15.62 -25.27
N LEU A 29 -2.89 14.95 -24.29
CA LEU A 29 -3.31 13.64 -23.77
C LEU A 29 -3.86 13.63 -22.35
N PHE A 30 -3.82 14.72 -21.58
CA PHE A 30 -4.09 14.65 -20.13
C PHE A 30 -5.13 15.61 -19.56
N TYR A 31 -5.65 16.57 -20.35
CA TYR A 31 -6.81 17.37 -19.94
C TYR A 31 -8.12 16.68 -20.32
N PHE A 32 -8.63 15.79 -19.46
CA PHE A 32 -9.97 15.25 -19.59
C PHE A 32 -10.80 15.61 -18.36
N SER A 33 -11.77 16.51 -18.52
CA SER A 33 -12.82 16.71 -17.51
C SER A 33 -13.55 15.40 -17.23
N SER A 34 -14.10 15.20 -16.02
CA SER A 34 -14.92 14.02 -15.66
C SER A 34 -15.98 13.66 -16.71
N ILE A 35 -16.60 14.68 -17.33
CA ILE A 35 -17.59 14.55 -18.41
C ILE A 35 -17.01 13.85 -19.67
N LEU A 36 -15.76 14.14 -20.04
CA LEU A 36 -15.10 13.50 -21.19
C LEU A 36 -14.68 12.06 -20.88
N TRP A 37 -14.40 11.77 -19.62
CA TRP A 37 -14.14 10.43 -19.11
C TRP A 37 -15.39 9.55 -19.25
N ASP A 38 -16.55 10.05 -18.81
CA ASP A 38 -17.85 9.37 -18.92
C ASP A 38 -18.34 9.22 -20.38
N ILE A 39 -18.09 10.21 -21.24
CA ILE A 39 -18.45 10.14 -22.67
C ILE A 39 -17.63 9.05 -23.39
N ARG A 40 -16.32 8.91 -23.10
CA ARG A 40 -15.51 7.83 -23.68
C ARG A 40 -15.91 6.46 -23.12
N TYR A 41 -16.29 6.39 -21.85
CA TYR A 41 -16.86 5.18 -21.24
C TYR A 41 -18.11 4.70 -22.00
N SER A 42 -18.93 5.65 -22.46
CA SER A 42 -20.22 5.38 -23.13
C SER A 42 -20.14 5.20 -24.65
N THR A 43 -19.03 5.59 -25.29
CA THR A 43 -18.91 5.65 -26.77
C THR A 43 -17.71 4.91 -27.37
N CYS A 44 -17.14 3.93 -26.65
CA CYS A 44 -16.07 3.10 -27.21
C CYS A 44 -16.60 2.14 -28.30
N ASN A 45 -16.88 2.72 -29.48
CA ASN A 45 -16.97 1.99 -30.74
C ASN A 45 -15.62 1.30 -30.99
N MET A 46 -15.69 0.03 -31.35
CA MET A 46 -14.59 -0.89 -31.68
C MET A 46 -13.52 -0.24 -32.57
N THR A 47 -12.54 0.44 -31.95
CA THR A 47 -11.29 0.80 -32.63
C THR A 47 -10.30 -0.32 -32.35
N THR A 48 -9.63 -0.80 -33.39
CA THR A 48 -8.64 -1.87 -33.27
C THR A 48 -7.52 -1.41 -32.34
N MET A 49 -7.23 -2.21 -31.31
CA MET A 49 -6.12 -1.95 -30.38
C MET A 49 -4.79 -1.91 -31.14
N LYS A 50 -3.94 -0.95 -30.81
CA LYS A 50 -2.58 -0.90 -31.32
C LYS A 50 -1.73 -1.98 -30.66
N LYS A 51 -0.72 -2.43 -31.39
CA LYS A 51 0.29 -3.36 -30.87
C LYS A 51 1.66 -2.70 -30.97
N TYR A 52 2.47 -2.88 -29.94
CA TYR A 52 3.87 -2.51 -30.02
C TYR A 52 4.61 -3.45 -30.98
N LYS A 53 5.68 -2.93 -31.60
CA LYS A 53 6.59 -3.75 -32.42
C LYS A 53 7.45 -4.67 -31.54
N THR A 54 7.84 -4.14 -30.40
CA THR A 54 8.65 -4.75 -29.34
C THR A 54 7.90 -4.54 -28.03
N LEU A 55 7.88 -5.54 -27.15
CA LEU A 55 7.23 -5.43 -25.84
C LEU A 55 7.96 -4.39 -24.99
N PRO A 56 7.31 -3.26 -24.61
CA PRO A 56 7.95 -2.28 -23.74
C PRO A 56 8.11 -2.84 -22.33
N VAL A 57 9.30 -2.68 -21.77
CA VAL A 57 9.62 -2.96 -20.36
C VAL A 57 10.07 -1.64 -19.73
N HIS A 58 9.28 -1.11 -18.82
CA HIS A 58 9.55 0.14 -18.11
C HIS A 58 10.09 -0.17 -16.73
N ILE A 59 11.36 0.17 -16.51
CA ILE A 59 12.04 -0.03 -15.24
C ILE A 59 12.07 1.31 -14.51
N VAL A 60 11.37 1.37 -13.38
CA VAL A 60 11.21 2.56 -12.53
C VAL A 60 11.92 2.33 -11.20
N GLU A 61 12.20 3.41 -10.47
CA GLU A 61 12.75 3.29 -9.12
C GLU A 61 11.62 3.00 -8.14
N ASP A 62 10.77 4.00 -7.90
CA ASP A 62 9.60 3.92 -7.04
C ASP A 62 8.45 3.18 -7.75
N HIS A 63 7.78 2.27 -7.05
CA HIS A 63 6.76 1.41 -7.66
C HIS A 63 5.57 2.17 -8.24
N ASN A 64 5.11 3.24 -7.57
CA ASN A 64 3.97 4.04 -8.04
C ASN A 64 4.18 4.65 -9.45
N ASP A 65 5.42 4.83 -9.90
CA ASP A 65 5.72 5.36 -11.25
C ASP A 65 5.31 4.39 -12.37
N ALA A 66 5.12 3.10 -12.05
CA ALA A 66 4.52 2.13 -12.96
C ALA A 66 3.18 2.63 -13.53
N LEU A 67 2.37 3.31 -12.70
CA LEU A 67 1.04 3.77 -13.11
C LEU A 67 1.10 4.76 -14.28
N TYR A 68 2.11 5.65 -14.32
CA TYR A 68 2.27 6.59 -15.43
C TYR A 68 2.35 5.86 -16.78
N HIS A 69 3.15 4.79 -16.85
CA HIS A 69 3.33 4.00 -18.07
C HIS A 69 2.09 3.22 -18.46
N ILE A 70 1.36 2.69 -17.48
CA ILE A 70 0.06 2.03 -17.69
C ILE A 70 -0.94 3.03 -18.29
N LEU A 71 -1.06 4.23 -17.72
CA LEU A 71 -1.95 5.28 -18.23
C LEU A 71 -1.56 5.73 -19.64
N ARG A 72 -0.26 5.80 -19.96
CA ARG A 72 0.22 6.08 -21.33
C ARG A 72 -0.19 4.99 -22.31
N ALA A 73 -0.13 3.71 -21.93
CA ALA A 73 -0.57 2.60 -22.78
C ALA A 73 -2.09 2.61 -23.01
N VAL A 74 -2.88 2.98 -21.99
CA VAL A 74 -4.33 3.22 -22.12
C VAL A 74 -4.59 4.40 -23.08
N GLY A 75 -3.98 5.56 -22.84
CA GLY A 75 -4.18 6.77 -23.65
C GLY A 75 -3.76 6.62 -25.12
N SER A 76 -2.72 5.81 -25.38
CA SER A 76 -2.24 5.51 -26.73
C SER A 76 -2.98 4.37 -27.44
N LYS A 77 -3.98 3.76 -26.77
CA LYS A 77 -4.80 2.63 -27.25
C LYS A 77 -4.02 1.33 -27.48
N HIS A 78 -3.06 1.03 -26.61
CA HIS A 78 -2.43 -0.30 -26.54
C HIS A 78 -3.11 -1.18 -25.48
N LEU A 79 -3.58 -0.57 -24.39
CA LEU A 79 -4.48 -1.21 -23.42
C LEU A 79 -5.93 -0.73 -23.60
N PRO A 80 -6.94 -1.60 -23.39
CA PRO A 80 -8.33 -1.20 -23.21
C PRO A 80 -8.48 0.02 -22.28
N PHE A 81 -9.51 0.82 -22.53
CA PHE A 81 -9.76 2.04 -21.74
C PHE A 81 -10.05 1.75 -20.26
N SER A 82 -10.69 0.61 -19.98
CA SER A 82 -11.08 0.20 -18.63
C SER A 82 -11.07 -1.32 -18.48
N GLY A 83 -11.05 -1.78 -17.24
CA GLY A 83 -11.19 -3.19 -16.90
C GLY A 83 -10.00 -4.06 -17.30
N ASN A 84 -8.78 -3.52 -17.23
CA ASN A 84 -7.56 -4.27 -17.53
C ASN A 84 -7.21 -5.23 -16.38
N LEU A 85 -6.46 -6.27 -16.74
CA LEU A 85 -5.85 -7.23 -15.81
C LEU A 85 -4.44 -6.78 -15.43
N LEU A 86 -4.15 -6.77 -14.13
CA LEU A 86 -2.80 -6.63 -13.58
C LEU A 86 -2.35 -7.97 -12.98
N ILE A 87 -1.24 -8.52 -13.47
CA ILE A 87 -0.53 -9.62 -12.81
C ILE A 87 0.69 -9.00 -12.14
N HIS A 88 0.73 -9.04 -10.81
CA HIS A 88 1.66 -8.29 -9.98
C HIS A 88 2.48 -9.26 -9.11
N PHE A 89 3.80 -9.24 -9.28
CA PHE A 89 4.75 -10.00 -8.49
C PHE A 89 5.43 -9.09 -7.49
N ASP A 90 5.19 -9.34 -6.21
CA ASP A 90 5.62 -8.42 -5.16
C ASP A 90 5.62 -9.11 -3.80
N SER A 91 6.49 -8.68 -2.89
CA SER A 91 6.39 -9.03 -1.47
C SER A 91 5.22 -8.34 -0.77
N HIS A 92 4.73 -7.21 -1.25
CA HIS A 92 3.69 -6.36 -0.72
C HIS A 92 2.44 -6.32 -1.62
N PRO A 93 1.26 -5.93 -1.12
CA PRO A 93 0.05 -5.89 -1.95
C PRO A 93 -0.09 -4.62 -2.81
N ASP A 94 0.43 -3.49 -2.33
CA ASP A 94 0.25 -2.13 -2.90
C ASP A 94 -1.19 -1.69 -3.16
N LEU A 95 -2.09 -2.22 -2.33
CA LEU A 95 -3.54 -2.00 -2.43
C LEU A 95 -4.05 -0.92 -1.47
N LEU A 96 -3.21 -0.02 -0.95
CA LEU A 96 -3.72 1.09 -0.13
C LEU A 96 -4.22 2.25 -1.00
N ILE A 97 -4.73 3.29 -0.35
CA ILE A 97 -5.22 4.51 -0.96
C ILE A 97 -4.64 5.69 -0.17
N PRO A 98 -4.06 6.72 -0.81
CA PRO A 98 -3.53 7.87 -0.09
C PRO A 98 -4.61 8.55 0.76
N THR A 99 -4.29 8.88 2.00
CA THR A 99 -5.24 9.52 2.93
C THR A 99 -5.66 10.93 2.52
N ASP A 100 -4.84 11.61 1.72
CA ASP A 100 -5.04 12.98 1.25
C ASP A 100 -5.46 13.09 -0.23
N LEU A 101 -5.58 11.96 -0.94
CA LEU A 101 -6.11 11.93 -2.31
C LEU A 101 -7.64 11.89 -2.29
N LYS A 102 -8.24 12.92 -2.86
CA LYS A 102 -9.71 12.99 -2.97
C LYS A 102 -10.20 12.26 -4.21
N ALA A 103 -11.39 11.68 -4.11
CA ALA A 103 -12.09 11.06 -5.22
C ALA A 103 -12.26 11.99 -6.43
N SER A 104 -12.49 13.29 -6.21
CA SER A 104 -12.57 14.30 -7.27
C SER A 104 -11.23 14.60 -7.98
N GLU A 105 -10.09 14.35 -7.32
CA GLU A 105 -8.74 14.65 -7.81
C GLU A 105 -8.15 13.50 -8.64
N VAL A 106 -8.67 12.28 -8.50
CA VAL A 106 -8.17 11.08 -9.22
C VAL A 106 -8.12 11.28 -10.74
N PHE A 107 -9.06 12.04 -11.30
CA PHE A 107 -9.14 12.25 -12.74
C PHE A 107 -8.21 13.37 -13.25
N ASP A 108 -7.58 14.12 -12.34
CA ASP A 108 -6.50 15.05 -12.64
C ASP A 108 -5.17 14.29 -12.52
N VAL A 109 -4.70 13.73 -13.64
CA VAL A 109 -3.57 12.79 -13.65
C VAL A 109 -2.31 13.37 -12.98
N PRO A 110 -1.87 14.61 -13.26
CA PRO A 110 -0.74 15.22 -12.53
C PRO A 110 -0.94 15.27 -11.01
N VAL A 111 -2.10 15.74 -10.54
CA VAL A 111 -2.40 15.84 -9.11
C VAL A 111 -2.48 14.47 -8.46
N MET A 112 -3.11 13.51 -9.15
CA MET A 112 -3.21 12.13 -8.71
C MET A 112 -1.83 11.52 -8.54
N LEU A 113 -0.97 11.58 -9.58
CA LEU A 113 0.38 11.00 -9.53
C LEU A 113 1.26 11.63 -8.44
N GLU A 114 1.15 12.94 -8.19
CA GLU A 114 1.91 13.63 -7.12
C GLU A 114 1.58 13.11 -5.71
N LYS A 115 0.38 12.56 -5.51
CA LYS A 115 -0.10 12.06 -4.22
C LYS A 115 0.11 10.57 -3.99
N LEU A 116 0.59 9.84 -4.99
CA LEU A 116 0.85 8.41 -4.84
C LEU A 116 2.14 8.18 -4.07
N SER A 117 2.21 6.99 -3.49
CA SER A 117 3.41 6.40 -2.91
C SER A 117 3.41 4.91 -3.25
N ILE A 118 4.54 4.26 -3.01
CA ILE A 118 4.81 2.88 -3.42
C ILE A 118 3.71 1.90 -3.03
N GLU A 119 3.06 2.10 -1.88
CA GLU A 119 2.07 1.16 -1.32
C GLU A 119 0.61 1.40 -1.75
N ASN A 120 0.32 2.44 -2.53
CA ASN A 120 -1.06 2.97 -2.65
C ASN A 120 -1.56 3.33 -4.07
N TRP A 121 -0.91 2.82 -5.11
CA TRP A 121 -1.20 3.21 -6.51
C TRP A 121 -2.20 2.29 -7.22
N ILE A 122 -2.25 1.00 -6.91
CA ILE A 122 -3.05 0.02 -7.65
C ILE A 122 -4.55 0.30 -7.50
N LEU A 123 -5.04 0.46 -6.27
CA LEU A 123 -6.47 0.71 -6.05
C LEU A 123 -6.93 2.08 -6.57
N VAL A 124 -6.03 3.05 -6.70
CA VAL A 124 -6.34 4.32 -7.36
C VAL A 124 -6.62 4.09 -8.86
N ALA A 125 -5.82 3.24 -9.52
CA ALA A 125 -6.07 2.83 -10.90
C ALA A 125 -7.35 2.00 -11.07
N VAL A 126 -7.76 1.26 -10.03
CA VAL A 126 -9.05 0.56 -10.01
C VAL A 126 -10.21 1.54 -9.86
N TYR A 127 -10.10 2.50 -8.94
CA TYR A 127 -11.13 3.53 -8.74
C TYR A 127 -11.34 4.38 -10.01
N ALA A 128 -10.25 4.77 -10.67
CA ALA A 128 -10.30 5.44 -11.96
C ALA A 128 -10.80 4.54 -13.10
N GLY A 129 -10.88 3.22 -12.90
CA GLY A 129 -11.50 2.25 -13.79
C GLY A 129 -10.57 1.60 -14.81
N GLN A 130 -9.27 1.93 -14.81
CA GLN A 130 -8.30 1.34 -15.73
C GLN A 130 -8.05 -0.12 -15.40
N ILE A 131 -8.01 -0.49 -14.12
CA ILE A 131 -7.82 -1.88 -13.67
C ILE A 131 -9.11 -2.38 -13.03
N SER A 132 -9.45 -3.65 -13.19
CA SER A 132 -10.57 -4.28 -12.45
C SER A 132 -10.20 -5.61 -11.82
N THR A 133 -9.19 -6.29 -12.37
CA THR A 133 -8.75 -7.61 -11.92
C THR A 133 -7.27 -7.55 -11.59
N ILE A 134 -6.92 -7.99 -10.38
CA ILE A 134 -5.56 -8.03 -9.86
C ILE A 134 -5.26 -9.46 -9.47
N VAL A 135 -4.18 -10.02 -10.01
CA VAL A 135 -3.60 -11.27 -9.55
C VAL A 135 -2.29 -10.94 -8.87
N TRP A 136 -2.31 -10.90 -7.54
CA TRP A 136 -1.11 -10.70 -6.74
C TRP A 136 -0.46 -12.05 -6.48
N ILE A 137 0.74 -12.24 -7.02
CA ILE A 137 1.58 -13.40 -6.86
C ILE A 137 2.68 -13.05 -5.87
N LYS A 138 2.62 -13.63 -4.67
CA LYS A 138 3.49 -13.28 -3.56
C LYS A 138 4.46 -14.41 -3.19
N PRO A 139 5.63 -14.10 -2.61
CA PRO A 139 6.54 -15.10 -2.08
C PRO A 139 6.02 -15.68 -0.76
N GLN A 140 6.68 -16.73 -0.25
CA GLN A 140 6.18 -17.49 0.91
C GLN A 140 6.25 -16.73 2.24
N TRP A 141 7.08 -15.69 2.33
CA TRP A 141 7.22 -14.86 3.51
C TRP A 141 6.16 -13.76 3.63
N SER A 142 5.41 -13.48 2.57
CA SER A 142 4.38 -12.44 2.55
C SER A 142 3.05 -12.96 3.08
N ASN A 143 2.52 -12.29 4.11
CA ASN A 143 1.32 -12.71 4.83
C ASN A 143 0.33 -11.58 5.13
N GLN A 144 0.48 -10.41 4.48
CA GLN A 144 -0.41 -9.26 4.69
C GLN A 144 -1.86 -9.51 4.25
N ILE A 145 -2.06 -10.32 3.21
CA ILE A 145 -3.37 -10.85 2.82
C ILE A 145 -3.22 -12.36 2.56
N GLU A 146 -4.18 -13.14 3.04
CA GLU A 146 -4.21 -14.59 2.85
C GLU A 146 -4.42 -14.99 1.38
N ASP A 147 -3.97 -16.19 1.01
CA ASP A 147 -4.25 -16.75 -0.32
C ASP A 147 -5.76 -16.89 -0.52
N GLY A 148 -6.30 -16.43 -1.65
CA GLY A 148 -7.74 -16.44 -1.84
C GLY A 148 -8.25 -15.68 -3.06
N SER A 149 -9.57 -15.57 -3.14
CA SER A 149 -10.26 -14.73 -4.13
C SER A 149 -11.22 -13.82 -3.40
N TYR A 150 -11.03 -12.53 -3.62
CA TYR A 150 -11.74 -11.46 -2.94
C TYR A 150 -12.47 -10.63 -3.98
N LYS A 151 -13.75 -10.37 -3.72
CA LYS A 151 -14.57 -9.46 -4.52
C LYS A 151 -15.19 -8.44 -3.60
N PHE A 152 -14.99 -7.17 -3.92
CA PHE A 152 -15.49 -6.07 -3.14
C PHE A 152 -15.66 -4.83 -4.02
N LEU A 153 -16.32 -3.81 -3.50
CA LEU A 153 -16.51 -2.54 -4.17
C LEU A 153 -15.48 -1.53 -3.68
N ILE A 154 -14.99 -0.69 -4.60
CA ILE A 154 -14.30 0.56 -4.29
C ILE A 154 -15.15 1.71 -4.80
N GLY A 155 -15.26 2.81 -4.04
CA GLY A 155 -16.11 3.93 -4.39
C GLY A 155 -15.81 5.18 -3.57
N LYS A 156 -16.48 6.27 -3.91
CA LYS A 156 -16.47 7.47 -3.06
C LYS A 156 -17.45 7.28 -1.92
N GLN A 157 -17.06 7.56 -0.70
CA GLN A 157 -17.96 7.53 0.44
C GLN A 157 -18.94 8.72 0.38
N LYS A 158 -20.24 8.44 0.48
CA LYS A 158 -21.32 9.43 0.44
C LYS A 158 -21.12 10.54 1.48
N GLY A 159 -21.35 11.78 1.05
CA GLY A 159 -21.19 12.96 1.91
C GLY A 159 -19.72 13.36 2.17
N THR A 160 -18.76 12.64 1.62
CA THR A 160 -17.32 12.96 1.70
C THR A 160 -16.71 12.98 0.28
N ASP A 161 -15.44 13.33 0.20
CA ASP A 161 -14.63 13.17 -1.02
C ASP A 161 -13.58 12.06 -0.87
N ASN A 162 -13.77 11.16 0.10
CA ASN A 162 -12.84 10.09 0.41
C ASN A 162 -13.16 8.84 -0.42
N ILE A 163 -12.11 8.16 -0.86
CA ILE A 163 -12.25 6.85 -1.52
C ILE A 163 -12.20 5.77 -0.43
N ARG A 164 -13.14 4.82 -0.50
CA ARG A 164 -13.30 3.71 0.45
C ARG A 164 -13.70 2.43 -0.27
N LEU A 165 -13.64 1.31 0.44
CA LEU A 165 -13.91 -0.02 -0.12
C LEU A 165 -14.78 -0.86 0.82
N SER A 166 -15.43 -1.91 0.29
CA SER A 166 -16.32 -2.80 1.08
C SER A 166 -15.68 -4.08 1.60
N SER A 167 -14.39 -4.29 1.38
CA SER A 167 -13.68 -5.47 1.87
C SER A 167 -13.46 -5.45 3.38
N SER A 168 -13.82 -6.56 4.03
CA SER A 168 -13.58 -6.79 5.46
C SER A 168 -12.16 -7.27 5.76
N VAL A 169 -11.31 -7.53 4.76
CA VAL A 169 -9.94 -8.01 4.96
C VAL A 169 -9.17 -7.06 5.89
N LEU A 170 -8.48 -7.62 6.88
CA LEU A 170 -7.73 -6.87 7.90
C LEU A 170 -6.83 -5.79 7.28
N TYR A 171 -6.10 -6.11 6.22
CA TYR A 171 -5.26 -5.15 5.48
C TYR A 171 -5.96 -3.82 5.16
N PHE A 172 -7.25 -3.84 4.82
CA PHE A 172 -8.00 -2.61 4.54
C PHE A 172 -8.70 -2.02 5.77
N VAL A 173 -9.11 -2.87 6.72
CA VAL A 173 -9.76 -2.42 7.97
C VAL A 173 -8.75 -1.74 8.90
N GLY A 174 -7.53 -2.31 9.00
CA GLY A 174 -6.39 -1.80 9.76
C GLY A 174 -5.97 -0.41 9.29
N GLU A 175 -6.15 -0.13 7.99
CA GLU A 175 -5.91 1.15 7.31
C GLU A 175 -7.17 2.04 7.20
N MET A 176 -8.25 1.69 7.90
CA MET A 176 -9.48 2.48 7.99
C MET A 176 -10.15 2.76 6.62
N LEU A 177 -9.92 1.89 5.63
CA LEU A 177 -10.46 2.02 4.27
C LEU A 177 -11.85 1.38 4.12
N TYR A 178 -12.27 0.53 5.06
CA TYR A 178 -13.59 -0.11 5.01
C TYR A 178 -14.74 0.89 5.13
N CYS A 179 -15.75 0.72 4.29
CA CYS A 179 -17.02 1.44 4.28
C CYS A 179 -18.14 0.50 3.80
N LYS A 180 -19.35 0.68 4.34
CA LYS A 180 -20.52 -0.12 3.93
C LYS A 180 -20.83 0.12 2.46
N GLU A 181 -21.25 -0.92 1.73
CA GLU A 181 -21.59 -0.78 0.31
C GLU A 181 -22.71 0.25 0.08
N SER A 182 -23.70 0.26 0.97
CA SER A 182 -24.80 1.23 0.93
C SER A 182 -24.36 2.70 1.13
N GLU A 183 -23.14 2.93 1.62
CA GLU A 183 -22.52 4.24 1.86
C GLU A 183 -21.52 4.63 0.75
N LEU A 184 -21.33 3.78 -0.27
CA LEU A 184 -20.51 4.07 -1.43
C LEU A 184 -21.35 4.63 -2.60
N GLU A 185 -20.75 5.50 -3.40
CA GLU A 185 -21.25 5.94 -4.70
C GLU A 185 -20.13 5.94 -5.74
N ASN A 186 -20.50 5.96 -7.03
CA ASN A 186 -19.56 5.83 -8.16
C ASN A 186 -18.65 4.60 -8.03
N THR A 187 -19.25 3.44 -7.73
CA THR A 187 -18.51 2.24 -7.39
C THR A 187 -17.92 1.52 -8.60
N LYS A 188 -16.79 0.83 -8.36
CA LYS A 188 -16.17 -0.15 -9.25
C LYS A 188 -16.03 -1.47 -8.49
N GLU A 189 -16.20 -2.59 -9.20
CA GLU A 189 -15.93 -3.91 -8.63
C GLU A 189 -14.42 -4.21 -8.72
N VAL A 190 -13.85 -4.69 -7.63
CA VAL A 190 -12.47 -5.16 -7.53
C VAL A 190 -12.47 -6.68 -7.50
N ASN A 191 -11.75 -7.31 -8.42
CA ASN A 191 -11.52 -8.76 -8.43
C ASN A 191 -10.05 -9.02 -8.06
N LEU A 192 -9.80 -9.40 -6.81
CA LEU A 192 -8.45 -9.69 -6.31
C LEU A 192 -8.25 -11.19 -6.13
N ARG A 193 -7.21 -11.74 -6.76
CA ARG A 193 -6.73 -13.11 -6.58
C ARG A 193 -5.36 -13.03 -5.91
N VAL A 194 -5.24 -13.59 -4.71
CA VAL A 194 -3.97 -13.64 -3.97
C VAL A 194 -3.43 -15.06 -4.02
N VAL A 195 -2.19 -15.21 -4.48
CA VAL A 195 -1.56 -16.54 -4.66
C VAL A 195 -0.12 -16.52 -4.18
N THR A 196 0.22 -17.41 -3.24
CA THR A 196 1.61 -17.67 -2.89
C THR A 196 2.28 -18.57 -3.94
N LEU A 197 3.42 -18.14 -4.49
CA LEU A 197 4.19 -18.94 -5.44
C LEU A 197 4.89 -20.12 -4.73
N LYS A 198 4.32 -21.32 -4.85
CA LYS A 198 4.86 -22.57 -4.31
C LYS A 198 5.25 -23.54 -5.43
N GLU A 199 6.20 -24.43 -5.14
CA GLU A 199 6.73 -25.41 -6.10
C GLU A 199 5.64 -26.31 -6.71
N SER A 200 4.66 -26.72 -5.90
CA SER A 200 3.57 -27.62 -6.31
C SER A 200 2.42 -26.92 -7.05
N LEU A 201 2.41 -25.58 -7.12
CA LEU A 201 1.28 -24.80 -7.64
C LEU A 201 1.55 -24.16 -9.00
N ALA A 202 2.78 -24.21 -9.52
CA ALA A 202 3.15 -23.52 -10.76
C ALA A 202 2.28 -23.94 -11.97
N MET A 203 1.95 -25.23 -12.10
CA MET A 203 1.09 -25.71 -13.20
C MET A 203 -0.36 -25.24 -13.07
N THR A 204 -0.94 -25.31 -11.87
CA THR A 204 -2.32 -24.84 -11.63
C THR A 204 -2.41 -23.33 -11.80
N LEU A 205 -1.44 -22.58 -11.28
CA LEU A 205 -1.37 -21.14 -11.45
C LEU A 205 -1.27 -20.75 -12.93
N SER A 206 -0.47 -21.47 -13.73
CA SER A 206 -0.37 -21.22 -15.17
C SER A 206 -1.71 -21.41 -15.89
N GLN A 207 -2.48 -22.44 -15.52
CA GLN A 207 -3.82 -22.68 -16.08
C GLN A 207 -4.83 -21.61 -15.66
N ASP A 208 -4.83 -21.24 -14.37
CA ASP A 208 -5.68 -20.16 -13.85
C ASP A 208 -5.38 -18.84 -14.56
N LEU A 209 -4.09 -18.49 -14.71
CA LEU A 209 -3.67 -17.28 -15.41
C LEU A 209 -4.04 -17.30 -16.88
N GLN A 210 -3.89 -18.44 -17.56
CA GLN A 210 -4.33 -18.58 -18.95
C GLN A 210 -5.82 -18.25 -19.08
N GLN A 211 -6.66 -18.82 -18.21
CA GLN A 211 -8.10 -18.55 -18.24
C GLN A 211 -8.41 -17.07 -17.97
N ILE A 212 -7.80 -16.47 -16.95
CA ILE A 212 -8.03 -15.06 -16.60
C ILE A 212 -7.56 -14.14 -17.74
N ILE A 213 -6.43 -14.42 -18.38
CA ILE A 213 -5.94 -13.66 -19.54
C ILE A 213 -6.92 -13.77 -20.72
N GLU A 214 -7.47 -14.95 -20.99
CA GLU A 214 -8.49 -15.16 -22.02
C GLU A 214 -9.78 -14.37 -21.73
N GLU A 215 -10.23 -14.34 -20.48
CA GLU A 215 -11.37 -13.53 -20.02
C GLU A 215 -11.16 -12.03 -20.25
N HIS A 216 -9.90 -11.57 -20.22
CA HIS A 216 -9.50 -10.18 -20.54
C HIS A 216 -9.06 -9.99 -22.00
N SER A 217 -9.49 -10.89 -22.90
CA SER A 217 -9.21 -10.82 -24.34
C SER A 217 -7.72 -10.78 -24.69
N GLY A 218 -6.87 -11.33 -23.83
CA GLY A 218 -5.42 -11.33 -23.99
C GLY A 218 -4.71 -10.03 -23.60
N TYR A 219 -5.42 -9.02 -23.06
CA TYR A 219 -4.81 -7.77 -22.60
C TYR A 219 -4.55 -7.81 -21.10
N TYR A 220 -3.29 -7.63 -20.74
CA TYR A 220 -2.86 -7.56 -19.35
C TYR A 220 -1.56 -6.78 -19.21
N ILE A 221 -1.33 -6.29 -17.99
CA ILE A 221 -0.09 -5.70 -17.52
C ILE A 221 0.63 -6.76 -16.69
N LEU A 222 1.92 -6.94 -16.95
CA LEU A 222 2.80 -7.71 -16.08
C LEU A 222 3.62 -6.71 -15.27
N ASP A 223 3.48 -6.74 -13.97
CA ASP A 223 4.15 -5.85 -13.03
C ASP A 223 5.01 -6.67 -12.06
N VAL A 224 6.24 -6.23 -11.83
CA VAL A 224 7.23 -6.96 -11.04
C VAL A 224 8.00 -5.99 -10.16
N ASP A 225 7.78 -6.05 -8.85
CA ASP A 225 8.75 -5.50 -7.91
C ASP A 225 9.90 -6.50 -7.75
N LEU A 226 11.14 -6.00 -7.74
CA LEU A 226 12.32 -6.82 -7.48
C LEU A 226 12.36 -7.35 -6.04
N ASP A 227 11.67 -6.70 -5.12
CA ASP A 227 11.58 -7.16 -3.74
C ASP A 227 10.81 -8.50 -3.60
N PHE A 228 10.07 -8.91 -4.63
CA PHE A 228 9.45 -10.24 -4.75
C PHE A 228 10.49 -11.36 -4.56
N PHE A 229 11.72 -11.14 -5.03
CA PHE A 229 12.80 -12.14 -4.98
C PHE A 229 13.59 -12.07 -3.67
N SER A 230 13.62 -10.91 -3.03
CA SER A 230 14.34 -10.66 -1.78
C SER A 230 13.88 -9.33 -1.21
N THR A 231 13.36 -9.32 0.01
CA THR A 231 12.76 -8.12 0.62
C THR A 231 13.35 -7.82 2.00
N MET A 232 13.45 -6.55 2.35
CA MET A 232 13.91 -6.07 3.63
C MET A 232 12.91 -5.08 4.19
N ASN A 233 12.41 -5.36 5.40
CA ASN A 233 11.77 -4.32 6.20
C ASN A 233 12.81 -3.32 6.75
N PRO A 234 12.83 -2.05 6.30
CA PRO A 234 13.80 -1.07 6.77
C PRO A 234 13.64 -0.74 8.27
N PHE A 235 12.42 -0.81 8.79
CA PHE A 235 12.10 -0.50 10.19
C PHE A 235 12.72 -1.48 11.19
N VAL A 236 13.01 -2.72 10.79
CA VAL A 236 13.66 -3.73 11.67
C VAL A 236 15.05 -3.26 12.12
N SER A 237 15.78 -2.58 11.24
CA SER A 237 17.11 -2.05 11.54
C SER A 237 17.06 -0.68 12.23
N MET A 238 15.96 0.04 12.05
CA MET A 238 15.76 1.38 12.58
C MET A 238 15.76 1.38 14.12
N TYR A 239 16.57 2.26 14.71
CA TYR A 239 16.73 2.41 16.15
C TYR A 239 17.00 1.09 16.94
N LYS A 240 17.71 0.12 16.34
CA LYS A 240 17.94 -1.23 16.86
C LYS A 240 18.44 -1.33 18.32
N GLN A 241 19.22 -0.37 18.82
CA GLN A 241 19.68 -0.36 20.22
C GLN A 241 18.53 -0.29 21.25
N VAL A 242 17.36 0.22 20.86
CA VAL A 242 16.16 0.32 21.70
C VAL A 242 15.14 -0.78 21.35
N ASN A 243 15.45 -1.63 20.37
CA ASN A 243 14.55 -2.63 19.81
C ASN A 243 13.17 -2.04 19.44
N MET A 244 13.20 -0.87 18.81
CA MET A 244 12.01 -0.02 18.60
C MET A 244 10.92 -0.75 17.83
N TYR A 245 11.24 -1.41 16.72
CA TYR A 245 10.24 -2.07 15.87
C TYR A 245 9.45 -3.16 16.61
N SER A 246 10.12 -4.06 17.35
CA SER A 246 9.41 -5.08 18.13
C SER A 246 8.61 -4.51 19.30
N ARG A 247 8.98 -3.34 19.84
CA ARG A 247 8.21 -2.69 20.91
C ARG A 247 6.94 -2.03 20.39
N LEU A 248 6.97 -1.53 19.15
CA LEU A 248 5.80 -0.93 18.50
C LEU A 248 4.65 -1.92 18.35
N GLN A 249 4.95 -3.21 18.16
CA GLN A 249 3.94 -4.28 18.15
C GLN A 249 2.98 -4.19 19.35
N GLN A 250 3.49 -3.98 20.56
CA GLN A 250 2.67 -3.92 21.78
C GLN A 250 1.89 -2.61 21.96
N ILE A 251 2.17 -1.61 21.13
CA ILE A 251 1.56 -0.27 21.16
C ILE A 251 0.49 -0.17 20.06
N TYR A 252 0.79 -0.73 18.88
CA TYR A 252 -0.02 -0.58 17.67
C TYR A 252 -0.94 -1.77 17.37
N CYS A 253 -0.74 -2.94 17.99
CA CYS A 253 -1.61 -4.10 17.75
C CYS A 253 -3.09 -3.71 17.82
N PHE A 254 -3.82 -4.17 16.80
CA PHE A 254 -5.22 -3.91 16.56
C PHE A 254 -6.02 -5.19 16.83
N ASP A 255 -6.89 -5.14 17.83
CA ASP A 255 -7.78 -6.26 18.16
C ASP A 255 -8.89 -6.37 17.10
N TYR A 256 -8.57 -7.08 16.01
CA TYR A 256 -9.46 -7.35 14.89
C TYR A 256 -10.06 -8.75 14.98
N THR A 257 -11.38 -8.81 14.84
CA THR A 257 -12.14 -10.05 14.68
C THR A 257 -12.78 -10.07 13.30
N ASP A 258 -12.40 -11.06 12.50
CA ASP A 258 -12.96 -11.30 11.18
C ASP A 258 -14.48 -11.53 11.25
N THR A 259 -15.22 -10.80 10.42
CA THR A 259 -16.69 -10.79 10.44
C THR A 259 -17.27 -10.15 9.19
N ASP A 260 -18.39 -10.69 8.71
CA ASP A 260 -19.20 -10.07 7.65
C ASP A 260 -20.24 -9.08 8.22
N ASN A 261 -20.29 -8.89 9.54
CA ASN A 261 -21.23 -7.97 10.15
C ASN A 261 -20.77 -6.52 9.98
N GLU A 262 -21.44 -5.79 9.09
CA GLU A 262 -21.07 -4.41 8.75
C GLU A 262 -21.02 -3.44 9.94
N GLU A 263 -21.83 -3.64 10.98
CA GLU A 263 -21.85 -2.77 12.17
C GLU A 263 -20.68 -3.08 13.12
N SER A 264 -20.32 -4.36 13.24
CA SER A 264 -19.11 -4.79 13.92
C SER A 264 -17.88 -4.23 13.22
N LEU A 265 -17.76 -4.38 11.90
CA LEU A 265 -16.66 -3.82 11.11
C LEU A 265 -16.55 -2.30 11.30
N ARG A 266 -17.67 -1.58 11.23
CA ARG A 266 -17.68 -0.13 11.48
C ARG A 266 -17.17 0.22 12.88
N THR A 267 -17.59 -0.53 13.89
CA THR A 267 -17.13 -0.33 15.27
C THR A 267 -15.62 -0.58 15.39
N GLN A 268 -15.11 -1.61 14.72
CA GLN A 268 -13.68 -1.95 14.69
C GLN A 268 -12.85 -0.85 13.98
N VAL A 269 -13.30 -0.37 12.80
CA VAL A 269 -12.68 0.78 12.10
C VAL A 269 -12.66 2.03 12.98
N GLN A 270 -13.77 2.33 13.67
CA GLN A 270 -13.82 3.46 14.59
C GLN A 270 -12.80 3.31 15.72
N LYS A 271 -12.69 2.13 16.33
CA LYS A 271 -11.67 1.88 17.37
C LYS A 271 -10.26 2.08 16.82
N ARG A 272 -9.95 1.55 15.63
CA ARG A 272 -8.65 1.73 14.96
C ARG A 272 -8.33 3.20 14.70
N TYR A 273 -9.30 3.95 14.17
CA TYR A 273 -9.16 5.38 13.92
C TYR A 273 -8.78 6.15 15.19
N HIS A 274 -9.46 5.91 16.30
CA HIS A 274 -9.14 6.58 17.57
C HIS A 274 -7.75 6.21 18.08
N GLN A 275 -7.36 4.94 17.97
CA GLN A 275 -6.02 4.47 18.35
C GLN A 275 -4.93 5.18 17.53
N ILE A 276 -4.99 5.09 16.20
CA ILE A 276 -3.97 5.65 15.30
C ILE A 276 -3.90 7.17 15.43
N THR A 277 -5.05 7.85 15.51
CA THR A 277 -5.09 9.31 15.68
C THR A 277 -4.47 9.73 17.02
N ALA A 278 -4.79 9.05 18.12
CA ALA A 278 -4.20 9.34 19.42
C ALA A 278 -2.68 9.13 19.43
N LEU A 279 -2.19 8.05 18.82
CA LEU A 279 -0.76 7.78 18.69
C LEU A 279 -0.06 8.85 17.84
N LYS A 280 -0.66 9.24 16.70
CA LYS A 280 -0.14 10.31 15.83
C LYS A 280 -0.03 11.63 16.57
N ASP A 281 -1.06 12.02 17.32
CA ASP A 281 -1.06 13.24 18.12
C ASP A 281 0.03 13.23 19.21
N ILE A 282 0.27 12.08 19.84
CA ILE A 282 1.37 11.92 20.82
C ILE A 282 2.71 12.13 20.12
N PHE A 283 2.98 11.43 19.02
CA PHE A 283 4.26 11.55 18.31
C PHE A 283 4.48 12.96 17.75
N ASN A 284 3.45 13.61 17.22
CA ASN A 284 3.51 15.02 16.81
C ASN A 284 3.87 15.93 17.99
N THR A 285 3.20 15.75 19.13
CA THR A 285 3.49 16.54 20.35
C THR A 285 4.93 16.32 20.81
N VAL A 286 5.44 15.09 20.78
CA VAL A 286 6.83 14.77 21.15
C VAL A 286 7.82 15.38 20.16
N GLN A 287 7.52 15.33 18.85
CA GLN A 287 8.32 15.96 17.79
C GLN A 287 8.46 17.48 17.98
N GLU A 288 7.38 18.14 18.41
CA GLU A 288 7.37 19.58 18.71
C GLU A 288 8.21 19.95 19.94
N LEU A 289 8.35 19.04 20.93
CA LEU A 289 9.15 19.33 22.12
C LEU A 289 10.65 19.45 21.82
N GLN A 290 11.16 18.71 20.81
CA GLN A 290 12.54 18.65 20.30
C GLN A 290 13.66 18.29 21.29
N ASP A 291 13.58 18.75 22.53
CA ASP A 291 14.58 18.59 23.59
C ASP A 291 14.36 17.27 24.36
N PRO A 292 15.31 16.33 24.33
CA PRO A 292 15.22 15.04 25.02
C PRO A 292 14.99 15.15 26.54
N GLU A 293 15.54 16.17 27.21
CA GLU A 293 15.32 16.37 28.65
C GLU A 293 13.91 16.88 28.95
N VAL A 294 13.35 17.68 28.05
CA VAL A 294 11.96 18.14 28.14
C VAL A 294 11.01 16.99 27.85
N ILE A 295 11.30 16.17 26.82
CA ILE A 295 10.54 14.96 26.50
C ILE A 295 10.53 14.03 27.71
N GLY A 296 11.69 13.70 28.29
CA GLY A 296 11.77 12.82 29.46
C GLY A 296 10.95 13.28 30.67
N ARG A 297 10.82 14.60 30.88
CA ARG A 297 10.00 15.18 31.96
C ARG A 297 8.50 15.23 31.65
N LYS A 298 8.11 15.36 30.38
CA LYS A 298 6.72 15.61 29.97
C LYS A 298 6.01 14.38 29.40
N VAL A 299 6.73 13.39 28.90
CA VAL A 299 6.19 12.26 28.14
C VAL A 299 5.04 11.53 28.85
N ALA A 300 5.14 11.30 30.16
CA ALA A 300 4.07 10.67 30.93
C ALA A 300 2.78 11.50 30.87
N SER A 301 2.87 12.81 31.10
CA SER A 301 1.72 13.72 31.00
C SER A 301 1.18 13.84 29.56
N VAL A 302 2.04 13.78 28.55
CA VAL A 302 1.62 13.78 27.13
C VAL A 302 0.81 12.53 26.82
N CYS A 303 1.28 11.36 27.27
CA CYS A 303 0.57 10.09 27.08
C CYS A 303 -0.73 10.01 27.89
N GLU A 304 -0.84 10.69 29.04
CA GLU A 304 -2.05 10.77 29.85
C GLU A 304 -3.13 11.70 29.25
N THR A 305 -2.74 12.87 28.72
CA THR A 305 -3.67 13.96 28.35
C THR A 305 -4.52 13.65 27.11
N ILE A 306 -4.07 12.74 26.23
CA ILE A 306 -4.74 12.47 24.95
C ILE A 306 -5.91 11.47 25.11
N GLY A 307 -5.96 10.68 26.19
CA GLY A 307 -7.13 9.85 26.53
C GLY A 307 -8.38 10.64 26.97
N ASP A 308 -8.21 11.92 27.34
CA ASP A 308 -9.26 12.77 27.91
C ASP A 308 -9.84 13.81 26.92
N ARG A 309 -9.30 13.92 25.70
CA ARG A 309 -9.88 14.81 24.68
C ARG A 309 -11.19 14.25 24.17
N LYS A 310 -12.28 14.66 24.82
CA LYS A 310 -13.67 14.46 24.38
C LYS A 310 -13.85 14.80 22.91
N GLU A 311 -14.52 13.90 22.20
CA GLU A 311 -15.27 14.06 20.94
C GLU A 311 -15.25 15.51 20.40
N GLY A 312 -14.29 15.78 19.51
CA GLY A 312 -14.09 17.07 18.88
C GLY A 312 -13.55 16.96 17.47
N GLY A 313 -13.87 15.88 16.75
CA GLY A 313 -13.57 15.65 15.35
C GLY A 313 -14.76 14.97 14.67
N GLU A 314 -15.41 15.71 13.77
CA GLU A 314 -16.48 15.34 12.84
C GLU A 314 -17.45 14.21 13.25
N SER A 315 -18.54 14.63 13.88
CA SER A 315 -19.74 13.82 14.14
C SER A 315 -20.40 13.36 12.84
N ILE A 316 -20.26 12.07 12.49
CA ILE A 316 -21.23 11.39 11.62
C ILE A 316 -22.41 10.95 12.50
N MET A 317 -23.41 11.83 12.59
CA MET A 317 -24.67 11.58 13.29
C MET A 317 -25.48 10.47 12.60
N GLN A 318 -25.68 9.35 13.29
CA GLN A 318 -26.87 8.50 13.09
C GLN A 318 -27.85 8.74 14.23
N GLN A 319 -28.97 9.40 13.93
CA GLN A 319 -30.16 9.37 14.78
C GLN A 319 -31.18 8.39 14.18
N GLY A 320 -31.59 7.39 14.96
CA GLY A 320 -32.65 6.46 14.56
C GLY A 320 -32.93 5.33 15.56
N LYS A 321 -33.75 5.65 16.57
CA LYS A 321 -34.51 4.78 17.52
C LYS A 321 -34.39 3.25 17.35
N GLU A 322 -33.86 2.57 18.38
CA GLU A 322 -34.13 1.15 18.65
C GLU A 322 -34.52 0.88 20.11
N LYS A 323 -35.30 -0.20 20.28
CA LYS A 323 -36.18 -0.54 21.41
C LYS A 323 -35.46 -0.85 22.73
N ARG A 324 -36.20 -0.61 23.82
CA ARG A 324 -35.79 -0.62 25.24
C ARG A 324 -35.33 -1.97 25.82
N GLU A 325 -35.46 -3.09 25.13
CA GLU A 325 -35.21 -4.42 25.71
C GLU A 325 -33.77 -4.93 25.53
N ASN A 326 -32.88 -4.17 24.90
CA ASN A 326 -31.46 -4.51 24.74
C ASN A 326 -30.53 -3.58 25.55
N LYS A 327 -31.08 -2.82 26.50
CA LYS A 327 -30.39 -1.66 27.10
C LYS A 327 -29.41 -2.06 28.20
N GLU A 328 -29.75 -3.04 29.03
CA GLU A 328 -28.88 -3.48 30.14
C GLU A 328 -27.71 -4.32 29.63
N GLU A 329 -27.92 -5.23 28.68
CA GLU A 329 -26.83 -5.94 27.99
C GLU A 329 -25.96 -4.99 27.17
N LYS A 330 -26.53 -4.00 26.45
CA LYS A 330 -25.72 -2.95 25.80
C LYS A 330 -24.95 -2.10 26.80
N ILE A 331 -25.52 -1.75 27.96
CA ILE A 331 -24.82 -0.95 28.98
C ILE A 331 -23.71 -1.77 29.63
N MET A 332 -23.95 -3.04 29.96
CA MET A 332 -22.92 -3.91 30.53
C MET A 332 -21.81 -4.22 29.52
N ALA A 333 -22.15 -4.54 28.27
CA ALA A 333 -21.17 -4.73 27.20
C ALA A 333 -20.43 -3.42 26.88
N GLN A 334 -21.10 -2.26 26.91
CA GLN A 334 -20.45 -0.94 26.79
C GLN A 334 -19.54 -0.64 27.97
N GLN A 335 -19.89 -1.06 29.18
CA GLN A 335 -19.11 -0.82 30.39
C GLN A 335 -17.90 -1.75 30.47
N GLU A 336 -18.04 -3.04 30.16
CA GLU A 336 -16.94 -3.98 29.98
C GLU A 336 -16.02 -3.56 28.83
N THR A 337 -16.58 -3.12 27.69
CA THR A 337 -15.80 -2.55 26.57
C THR A 337 -15.03 -1.32 27.01
N ARG A 338 -15.64 -0.45 27.83
CA ARG A 338 -14.99 0.77 28.34
C ARG A 338 -13.89 0.46 29.35
N GLU A 339 -14.07 -0.54 30.20
CA GLU A 339 -13.05 -0.99 31.16
C GLU A 339 -11.87 -1.68 30.45
N ILE A 340 -12.12 -2.51 29.43
CA ILE A 340 -11.09 -3.13 28.59
C ILE A 340 -10.33 -2.08 27.77
N ILE A 341 -11.03 -1.13 27.15
CA ILE A 341 -10.42 0.01 26.45
C ILE A 341 -9.52 0.80 27.42
N THR A 342 -10.00 1.11 28.63
CA THR A 342 -9.22 1.88 29.63
C THR A 342 -7.98 1.12 30.13
N TYR A 343 -8.04 -0.21 30.29
CA TYR A 343 -6.91 -1.05 30.74
C TYR A 343 -5.86 -1.27 29.63
N LEU A 344 -6.31 -1.58 28.41
CA LEU A 344 -5.44 -1.69 27.23
C LEU A 344 -4.73 -0.35 26.98
N GLU A 345 -5.44 0.77 27.12
CA GLU A 345 -4.83 2.10 27.05
C GLU A 345 -3.75 2.32 28.12
N LYS A 346 -3.90 1.83 29.35
CA LYS A 346 -2.89 2.04 30.40
C LYS A 346 -1.57 1.35 30.07
N LYS A 347 -1.61 0.07 29.73
CA LYS A 347 -0.40 -0.69 29.37
C LYS A 347 0.25 -0.12 28.10
N VAL A 348 -0.55 0.26 27.11
CA VAL A 348 -0.05 0.93 25.91
C VAL A 348 0.63 2.25 26.26
N ARG A 349 0.05 3.08 27.14
CA ARG A 349 0.67 4.33 27.62
C ARG A 349 2.00 4.10 28.33
N GLU A 350 2.10 3.06 29.17
CA GLU A 350 3.35 2.70 29.86
C GLU A 350 4.42 2.28 28.83
N ASN A 351 4.11 1.33 27.95
CA ASN A 351 5.00 0.87 26.88
C ASN A 351 5.47 2.02 25.98
N LEU A 352 4.54 2.91 25.59
CA LEU A 352 4.82 4.07 24.75
C LEU A 352 5.72 5.09 25.47
N THR A 353 5.43 5.36 26.75
CA THR A 353 6.23 6.25 27.58
C THR A 353 7.68 5.75 27.68
N GLU A 354 7.85 4.46 28.00
CA GLU A 354 9.17 3.85 28.08
C GLU A 354 9.90 3.88 26.73
N LEU A 355 9.19 3.60 25.62
CA LEU A 355 9.77 3.63 24.27
C LEU A 355 10.29 5.03 23.94
N ILE A 356 9.48 6.07 24.16
CA ILE A 356 9.86 7.46 23.90
C ILE A 356 11.05 7.87 24.78
N GLN A 357 11.07 7.47 26.05
CA GLN A 357 12.19 7.77 26.95
C GLN A 357 13.49 7.14 26.49
N ASP A 358 13.47 5.86 26.13
CA ASP A 358 14.65 5.13 25.68
C ASP A 358 15.16 5.67 24.34
N LEU A 359 14.27 5.92 23.37
CA LEU A 359 14.62 6.55 22.10
C LEU A 359 15.27 7.92 22.31
N SER A 360 14.64 8.77 23.14
CA SER A 360 15.17 10.10 23.47
C SER A 360 16.53 10.03 24.16
N LYS A 361 16.73 9.05 25.04
CA LYS A 361 17.99 8.89 25.78
C LYS A 361 19.13 8.37 24.90
N VAL A 362 18.84 7.41 24.00
CA VAL A 362 19.87 6.74 23.19
C VAL A 362 20.20 7.53 21.93
N TYR A 363 19.19 8.08 21.25
CA TYR A 363 19.36 8.76 19.96
C TYR A 363 19.21 10.28 20.04
N GLY A 364 18.64 10.82 21.12
CA GLY A 364 18.53 12.26 21.36
C GLY A 364 17.72 12.97 20.27
N VAL A 365 18.23 14.10 19.79
CA VAL A 365 17.61 14.93 18.75
C VAL A 365 17.56 14.27 17.36
N LYS A 366 18.16 13.09 17.18
CA LYS A 366 18.16 12.37 15.90
C LYS A 366 16.92 11.53 15.67
N VAL A 367 16.04 11.39 16.67
CA VAL A 367 14.80 10.62 16.51
C VAL A 367 13.85 11.37 15.59
N ASP A 368 13.50 10.73 14.49
CA ASP A 368 12.36 11.08 13.65
C ASP A 368 11.11 10.40 14.20
N TRP A 369 10.27 11.16 14.91
CA TRP A 369 9.07 10.62 15.56
C TRP A 369 7.95 10.32 14.57
N GLY A 370 7.95 10.97 13.40
CA GLY A 370 7.06 10.63 12.30
C GLY A 370 7.36 9.24 11.78
N LEU A 371 8.64 8.95 11.51
CA LEU A 371 9.06 7.64 11.02
C LEU A 371 8.84 6.52 12.07
N VAL A 372 8.98 6.82 13.37
CA VAL A 372 8.60 5.88 14.44
C VAL A 372 7.08 5.61 14.41
N HIS A 373 6.27 6.62 14.13
CA HIS A 373 4.83 6.44 14.02
C HIS A 373 4.47 5.58 12.79
N ASP A 374 5.07 5.87 11.64
CA ASP A 374 4.85 5.14 10.38
C ASP A 374 5.26 3.66 10.51
N ALA A 375 6.41 3.39 11.13
CA ALA A 375 6.83 2.02 11.47
C ALA A 375 5.87 1.31 12.43
N GLY A 376 5.12 2.07 13.23
CA GLY A 376 4.10 1.52 14.11
C GLY A 376 2.84 1.16 13.35
N CYS A 377 2.44 1.96 12.37
CA CYS A 377 1.27 1.71 11.53
C CYS A 377 1.38 0.39 10.77
N THR A 378 2.59 -0.12 10.51
CA THR A 378 2.80 -1.45 9.89
C THR A 378 2.57 -2.64 10.85
N TRP A 379 2.15 -2.39 12.10
CA TRP A 379 1.78 -3.42 13.07
C TRP A 379 0.26 -3.43 13.29
N ASP A 380 -0.42 -4.36 12.64
CA ASP A 380 -1.81 -4.71 12.93
C ASP A 380 -1.90 -5.89 13.90
N ASP A 381 -1.30 -7.03 13.56
CA ASP A 381 -1.24 -8.20 14.44
C ASP A 381 0.08 -8.98 14.25
N GLU A 382 0.26 -10.09 14.99
CA GLU A 382 1.48 -10.91 14.89
C GLU A 382 1.53 -11.77 13.62
N ARG A 383 0.44 -11.87 12.86
CA ARG A 383 0.30 -12.78 11.72
C ARG A 383 0.44 -12.08 10.38
N HIS A 384 0.11 -10.80 10.28
CA HIS A 384 0.11 -10.00 9.05
C HIS A 384 1.20 -8.93 9.18
N GLN A 385 2.46 -9.36 9.06
CA GLN A 385 3.61 -8.49 9.31
C GLN A 385 4.12 -7.90 8.00
N LEU A 386 4.76 -6.74 8.08
CA LEU A 386 5.52 -6.22 6.96
C LEU A 386 6.70 -7.16 6.65
N PRO A 387 6.79 -7.72 5.42
CA PRO A 387 7.78 -8.69 5.01
C PRO A 387 9.24 -8.34 5.33
N HIS A 388 10.01 -9.32 5.80
CA HIS A 388 11.46 -9.20 5.95
C HIS A 388 12.12 -10.55 5.67
N HIS A 389 12.70 -10.71 4.48
CA HIS A 389 13.40 -11.92 4.06
C HIS A 389 14.47 -11.58 3.01
N VAL A 390 15.68 -11.29 3.48
CA VAL A 390 16.84 -11.10 2.59
C VAL A 390 17.27 -12.48 2.09
N SER A 391 16.87 -12.80 0.86
CA SER A 391 17.10 -14.11 0.25
C SER A 391 18.58 -14.39 0.01
N THR A 392 18.95 -15.65 0.18
CA THR A 392 20.22 -16.22 -0.30
C THR A 392 20.27 -16.28 -1.83
N GLN A 393 21.45 -16.48 -2.42
CA GLN A 393 21.57 -16.63 -3.87
C GLN A 393 20.77 -17.83 -4.38
N GLU A 394 20.80 -18.95 -3.66
CA GLU A 394 20.06 -20.16 -4.03
C GLU A 394 18.53 -19.96 -4.00
N GLU A 395 18.02 -19.20 -3.02
CA GLU A 395 16.59 -18.85 -2.94
C GLU A 395 16.19 -17.91 -4.08
N MET A 396 16.99 -16.88 -4.36
CA MET A 396 16.76 -15.98 -5.49
C MET A 396 16.76 -16.75 -6.81
N ASP A 397 17.77 -17.60 -7.05
CA ASP A 397 17.86 -18.43 -8.27
C ASP A 397 16.61 -19.32 -8.44
N SER A 398 16.13 -19.94 -7.34
CA SER A 398 14.91 -20.76 -7.36
C SER A 398 13.66 -19.94 -7.71
N LEU A 399 13.50 -18.74 -7.13
CA LEU A 399 12.35 -17.87 -7.41
C LEU A 399 12.40 -17.29 -8.83
N ILE A 400 13.59 -16.91 -9.31
CA ILE A 400 13.84 -16.46 -10.67
C ILE A 400 13.50 -17.57 -11.67
N GLU A 401 13.89 -18.82 -11.40
CA GLU A 401 13.52 -19.98 -12.23
C GLU A 401 12.00 -20.18 -12.28
N LYS A 402 11.33 -20.13 -11.12
CA LYS A 402 9.86 -20.26 -11.03
C LYS A 402 9.13 -19.13 -11.76
N PHE A 403 9.58 -17.89 -11.59
CA PHE A 403 9.10 -16.73 -12.34
C PHE A 403 9.26 -16.95 -13.85
N GLY A 404 10.45 -17.38 -14.28
CA GLY A 404 10.74 -17.67 -15.69
C GLY A 404 9.85 -18.76 -16.28
N HIS A 405 9.61 -19.85 -15.56
CA HIS A 405 8.68 -20.89 -16.00
C HIS A 405 7.26 -20.38 -16.16
N LEU A 406 6.78 -19.55 -15.23
CA LEU A 406 5.44 -18.99 -15.32
C LEU A 406 5.32 -18.04 -16.50
N VAL A 407 6.23 -17.06 -16.62
CA VAL A 407 6.22 -16.06 -17.70
C VAL A 407 6.31 -16.72 -19.07
N THR A 408 7.21 -17.69 -19.25
CA THR A 408 7.33 -18.43 -20.52
C THR A 408 6.13 -19.32 -20.84
N GLY A 409 5.33 -19.68 -19.83
CA GLY A 409 4.11 -20.47 -19.97
C GLY A 409 2.84 -19.66 -20.27
N LEU A 410 2.89 -18.32 -20.21
CA LEU A 410 1.72 -17.48 -20.46
C LEU A 410 1.26 -17.58 -21.95
N PRO A 411 -0.06 -17.59 -22.22
CA PRO A 411 -0.60 -17.91 -23.55
C PRO A 411 -0.30 -16.84 -24.62
N VAL A 412 -0.12 -15.60 -24.19
CA VAL A 412 0.22 -14.45 -25.05
C VAL A 412 1.15 -13.50 -24.28
N PRO A 413 2.02 -12.74 -24.96
CA PRO A 413 2.85 -11.72 -24.31
C PRO A 413 2.00 -10.66 -23.59
N PRO A 414 2.49 -10.06 -22.50
CA PRO A 414 1.82 -8.92 -21.87
C PRO A 414 1.73 -7.75 -22.84
N THR A 415 0.85 -6.78 -22.55
CA THR A 415 0.77 -5.56 -23.36
C THR A 415 1.94 -4.61 -23.07
N LEU A 416 2.34 -4.56 -21.81
CA LEU A 416 3.53 -3.88 -21.32
C LEU A 416 4.02 -4.56 -20.04
N VAL A 417 5.28 -4.35 -19.71
CA VAL A 417 5.86 -4.78 -18.43
C VAL A 417 6.33 -3.55 -17.65
N THR A 418 6.04 -3.52 -16.35
CA THR A 418 6.64 -2.60 -15.39
C THR A 418 7.53 -3.37 -14.44
N VAL A 419 8.67 -2.78 -14.07
CA VAL A 419 9.60 -3.33 -13.10
C VAL A 419 9.97 -2.23 -12.11
N ALA A 420 9.60 -2.38 -10.84
CA ALA A 420 10.03 -1.49 -9.76
C ALA A 420 11.32 -2.00 -9.14
N ARG A 421 12.27 -1.10 -8.87
CA ARG A 421 13.56 -1.48 -8.29
C ARG A 421 13.52 -1.52 -6.77
N SER A 422 12.74 -0.63 -6.16
CA SER A 422 12.57 -0.49 -4.72
C SER A 422 13.92 -0.49 -3.99
N SER A 423 14.88 0.26 -4.56
CA SER A 423 16.26 0.29 -4.09
C SER A 423 16.57 1.53 -3.25
N LEU A 424 15.89 2.65 -3.51
CA LEU A 424 16.02 3.89 -2.74
C LEU A 424 15.15 3.91 -1.47
N ASP A 425 14.11 3.08 -1.39
CA ASP A 425 13.24 2.91 -0.23
C ASP A 425 13.69 1.77 0.71
N ASP A 426 14.79 1.08 0.36
CA ASP A 426 15.41 -0.02 1.08
C ASP A 426 14.56 -1.31 1.18
N TYR A 427 13.47 -1.45 0.42
CA TYR A 427 12.67 -2.69 0.42
C TYR A 427 13.33 -3.82 -0.37
N CYS A 428 13.88 -3.56 -1.54
CA CYS A 428 14.76 -4.51 -2.22
C CYS A 428 16.21 -4.31 -1.75
N PRO A 429 16.92 -5.33 -1.23
CA PRO A 429 18.27 -5.17 -0.72
C PRO A 429 19.22 -4.54 -1.77
N PRO A 430 19.81 -3.36 -1.53
CA PRO A 430 20.48 -2.58 -2.59
C PRO A 430 21.61 -3.30 -3.32
N HIS A 431 22.26 -4.26 -2.65
CA HIS A 431 23.35 -5.06 -3.21
C HIS A 431 22.88 -6.21 -4.12
N GLN A 432 21.57 -6.50 -4.17
CA GLN A 432 20.94 -7.55 -4.98
C GLN A 432 20.18 -6.98 -6.18
N VAL A 433 19.72 -5.73 -6.11
CA VAL A 433 18.86 -5.06 -7.10
C VAL A 433 19.37 -5.19 -8.53
N ASP A 434 20.63 -4.82 -8.82
CA ASP A 434 21.14 -4.84 -10.19
C ASP A 434 21.16 -6.25 -10.80
N GLY A 435 21.51 -7.26 -9.99
CA GLY A 435 21.52 -8.67 -10.40
C GLY A 435 20.11 -9.21 -10.64
N LEU A 436 19.16 -8.86 -9.76
CA LEU A 436 17.75 -9.23 -9.91
C LEU A 436 17.14 -8.58 -11.17
N GLN A 437 17.36 -7.28 -11.36
CA GLN A 437 16.92 -6.56 -12.55
C GLN A 437 17.45 -7.20 -13.83
N GLU A 438 18.75 -7.53 -13.88
CA GLU A 438 19.35 -8.20 -15.03
C GLU A 438 18.71 -9.57 -15.27
N ALA A 439 18.52 -10.38 -14.22
CA ALA A 439 17.91 -11.70 -14.34
C ALA A 439 16.47 -11.65 -14.87
N VAL A 440 15.64 -10.75 -14.34
CA VAL A 440 14.26 -10.51 -14.83
C VAL A 440 14.29 -10.08 -16.29
N CYS A 441 15.14 -9.12 -16.66
CA CYS A 441 15.29 -8.68 -18.05
C CYS A 441 15.71 -9.83 -18.96
N GLN A 442 16.68 -10.66 -18.55
CA GLN A 442 17.12 -11.81 -19.34
C GLN A 442 16.01 -12.84 -19.55
N ILE A 443 15.17 -13.09 -18.54
CA ILE A 443 13.99 -13.98 -18.68
C ILE A 443 13.01 -13.40 -19.69
N LEU A 444 12.65 -12.13 -19.55
CA LEU A 444 11.75 -11.45 -20.46
C LEU A 444 12.29 -11.45 -21.90
N HIS A 445 13.60 -11.27 -22.07
CA HIS A 445 14.26 -11.26 -23.37
C HIS A 445 14.30 -12.64 -24.04
N LYS A 446 14.33 -13.72 -23.25
CA LYS A 446 14.22 -15.11 -23.73
C LYS A 446 12.78 -15.45 -24.11
N ALA A 447 11.80 -14.95 -23.37
CA ALA A 447 10.39 -15.20 -23.62
C ALA A 447 9.84 -14.37 -24.79
N TYR A 448 10.26 -13.11 -24.92
CA TYR A 448 9.66 -12.12 -25.80
C TYR A 448 10.69 -11.22 -26.48
N SER A 449 10.27 -10.54 -27.56
CA SER A 449 11.05 -9.48 -28.20
C SER A 449 10.81 -8.16 -27.47
N ILE A 450 11.70 -7.79 -26.54
CA ILE A 450 11.52 -6.66 -25.62
C ILE A 450 12.31 -5.40 -25.97
N GLU A 451 11.91 -4.28 -25.38
CA GLU A 451 12.63 -3.00 -25.34
C GLU A 451 12.63 -2.46 -23.90
N CYS A 452 13.77 -2.57 -23.20
CA CYS A 452 13.90 -2.06 -21.82
C CYS A 452 14.21 -0.56 -21.80
N LYS A 453 13.52 0.18 -20.93
CA LYS A 453 13.74 1.60 -20.64
C LYS A 453 13.95 1.77 -19.15
N LYS A 454 15.08 2.37 -18.77
CA LYS A 454 15.47 2.59 -17.38
C LYS A 454 15.24 4.05 -17.02
N HIS A 455 14.09 4.34 -16.44
CA HIS A 455 13.68 5.73 -16.19
C HIS A 455 14.46 6.37 -15.03
N TYR A 456 14.92 5.55 -14.07
CA TYR A 456 15.79 5.99 -12.96
C TYR A 456 17.17 6.53 -13.40
N GLU A 457 17.63 6.22 -14.62
CA GLU A 457 18.89 6.77 -15.17
C GLU A 457 18.68 8.19 -15.73
N GLU A 458 17.45 8.54 -16.11
CA GLU A 458 17.11 9.83 -16.72
C GLU A 458 16.92 10.94 -15.68
N GLU A 459 16.56 10.60 -14.44
CA GLU A 459 16.39 11.56 -13.32
C GLU A 459 17.72 12.08 -12.75
N ASN A 460 18.84 11.43 -13.09
CA ASN A 460 20.18 11.78 -12.60
C ASN A 460 20.99 12.66 -13.58
N ASN A 461 20.40 13.10 -14.70
CA ASN A 461 21.00 14.03 -15.68
C ASN A 461 20.14 15.28 -15.84
#